data_AF-A0AAU1YMS3-F1
#
_entry.id   AF-A0AAU1YMS3-F1
#
_cell.length_a   1.000
_cell.length_b   1.000
_cell.length_c   1.000
_cell.angle_alpha   90.00
_cell.angle_beta   90.00
_cell.angle_gamma   90.00
#
_symmetry.space_group_name_H-M   'P 1'
#
loop_
_entity.id
_entity.type
_entity.pdbx_description
1 polymer ?
#
loop_
_entity_poly.entity_id
_entity_poly.type
_entity_poly.pdbx_seq_one_letter_code
_entity_poly.pdbx_strand_id
1 'polypeptide(L)' 'MTDYSPLREPGPDGPAYSLDFALERAREVLAEQQAANIHDARAMLGAAVHLEIVLRDLLSALDHREA' A
#
# COMPACT_ATOMS: atom_id res chain seq x y z
N MET A 1 20.00 11.00 19.05
CA MET A 1 19.86 10.67 17.61
C MET A 1 19.00 9.42 17.58
N THR A 2 17.74 9.55 17.22
CA THR A 2 16.80 8.42 17.23
C THR A 2 17.09 7.59 15.98
N ASP A 3 17.58 6.37 16.18
CA ASP A 3 17.86 5.42 15.12
C ASP A 3 16.52 5.00 14.51
N TYR A 4 16.21 5.53 13.33
CA TYR A 4 14.95 5.27 12.64
C TYR A 4 15.08 3.94 11.90
N SER A 5 15.09 2.84 12.64
CA SER A 5 14.96 1.51 12.05
C SER A 5 13.58 1.41 11.39
N PRO A 6 13.50 1.19 10.06
CA PRO A 6 12.22 1.03 9.39
C PRO A 6 11.49 -0.17 9.98
N LEU A 7 10.18 -0.03 10.22
CA LEU A 7 9.33 -1.10 10.76
C LEU A 7 9.25 -2.33 9.83
N ARG A 8 9.65 -2.18 8.56
CA ARG A 8 9.65 -3.22 7.55
C ARG A 8 10.89 -3.05 6.68
N GLU A 9 11.76 -4.05 6.64
CA GLU A 9 12.80 -4.07 5.61
C GLU A 9 12.14 -4.19 4.22
N PRO A 10 12.70 -3.55 3.18
CA PRO A 10 12.27 -3.75 1.81
C PRO A 10 12.69 -5.17 1.37
N GLY A 11 11.97 -6.18 1.84
CA GLY A 11 12.03 -7.52 1.28
C GLY A 11 11.34 -7.55 -0.08
N PRO A 12 11.59 -8.61 -0.89
CA PRO A 12 10.86 -8.78 -2.13
C PRO A 12 9.36 -8.71 -1.83
N ASP A 13 8.65 -7.88 -2.59
CA ASP A 13 7.18 -7.84 -2.52
C ASP A 13 6.65 -9.27 -2.68
N GLY A 14 5.55 -9.58 -1.99
CA GLY A 14 4.98 -10.92 -1.92
C GLY A 14 4.62 -11.51 -3.30
N PRO A 15 3.93 -12.66 -3.37
CA PRO A 15 3.53 -13.22 -4.66
C PRO A 15 2.84 -12.16 -5.52
N ALA A 16 3.42 -11.86 -6.69
CA ALA A 16 2.96 -10.79 -7.56
C ALA A 16 1.53 -11.08 -8.02
N TYR A 17 0.60 -10.21 -7.63
CA TYR A 17 -0.74 -10.22 -8.18
C TYR A 17 -0.71 -9.84 -9.66
N SER A 18 -1.72 -10.24 -10.42
CA SER A 18 -1.90 -9.66 -11.75
C SER A 18 -2.14 -8.15 -11.64
N LEU A 19 -1.70 -7.38 -12.64
CA LEU A 19 -1.89 -5.93 -12.65
C LEU A 19 -3.38 -5.54 -12.54
N ASP A 20 -4.27 -6.29 -13.20
CA ASP A 20 -5.71 -6.02 -13.13
C ASP A 20 -6.25 -6.15 -11.71
N PHE A 21 -5.84 -7.20 -10.98
CA PHE A 21 -6.23 -7.39 -9.59
C PHE A 21 -5.67 -6.29 -8.69
N ALA A 22 -4.39 -5.93 -8.87
CA ALA A 22 -3.76 -4.86 -8.11
C ALA A 22 -4.47 -3.50 -8.34
N LEU A 23 -4.88 -3.21 -9.58
CA LEU A 23 -5.65 -2.01 -9.92
C LEU A 23 -7.06 -2.01 -9.32
N GLU A 24 -7.75 -3.16 -9.32
CA GLU A 24 -9.06 -3.30 -8.69
C GLU A 24 -8.98 -3.04 -7.18
N ARG A 25 -8.06 -3.71 -6.49
CA ARG A 25 -7.80 -3.51 -5.06
C ARG A 25 -7.42 -2.06 -4.75
N ALA A 26 -6.63 -1.42 -5.60
CA ALA A 26 -6.26 -0.02 -5.41
C ALA A 26 -7.45 0.93 -5.47
N ARG A 27 -8.37 0.71 -6.41
CA ARG A 27 -9.60 1.50 -6.51
C ARG A 27 -10.49 1.32 -5.29
N GLU A 28 -10.64 0.09 -4.82
CA GLU A 28 -11.43 -0.22 -3.62
C GLU A 28 -10.85 0.49 -2.38
N VAL A 29 -9.55 0.34 -2.13
CA VAL A 29 -8.90 0.98 -0.98
C VAL A 29 -8.94 2.51 -1.09
N LEU A 30 -8.76 3.08 -2.28
CA LEU A 30 -8.93 4.52 -2.47
C LEU A 30 -10.35 4.98 -2.13
N ALA A 31 -11.36 4.25 -2.56
CA ALA A 31 -12.76 4.57 -2.26
C ALA A 31 -13.06 4.46 -0.75
N GLU A 32 -12.52 3.45 -0.07
CA GLU A 32 -12.66 3.27 1.37
C GLU A 32 -11.97 4.40 2.16
N GLN A 33 -10.72 4.72 1.80
CA GLN A 33 -9.89 5.65 2.57
C GLN A 33 -10.17 7.12 2.22
N GLN A 34 -10.85 7.43 1.11
CA GLN A 34 -11.32 8.79 0.79
C GLN A 34 -12.16 9.41 1.92
N ALA A 35 -12.92 8.57 2.63
CA ALA A 35 -13.78 9.01 3.73
C ALA A 35 -13.11 8.91 5.11
N ALA A 36 -11.81 8.59 5.18
CA ALA A 36 -11.11 8.42 6.44
C ALA A 36 -11.09 9.72 7.25
N ASN A 37 -11.42 9.63 8.54
CA ASN A 37 -11.34 10.78 9.45
C ASN A 37 -9.87 11.11 9.76
N ILE A 38 -9.31 12.08 9.04
CA ILE A 38 -7.92 12.51 9.20
C ILE A 38 -7.61 13.14 10.58
N HIS A 39 -8.63 13.50 11.35
CA HIS A 39 -8.46 14.04 12.70
C HIS A 39 -8.39 12.95 13.77
N ASP A 40 -8.78 11.71 13.43
CA ASP A 40 -8.54 10.55 14.26
C ASP A 40 -7.19 9.94 13.87
N ALA A 41 -6.22 9.99 14.80
CA ALA A 41 -4.86 9.52 14.54
C ALA A 41 -4.80 8.04 14.12
N ARG A 42 -5.69 7.20 14.66
CA ARG A 42 -5.75 5.78 14.31
C ARG A 42 -6.33 5.59 12.92
N ALA A 43 -7.38 6.34 12.57
CA ALA A 43 -7.97 6.29 11.24
C ALA A 43 -6.98 6.83 10.19
N MET A 44 -6.29 7.93 10.47
CA MET A 44 -5.25 8.50 9.60
C MET A 44 -4.10 7.52 9.38
N LEU A 45 -3.55 6.92 10.44
CA LEU A 45 -2.46 5.93 10.31
C LEU A 45 -2.93 4.68 9.57
N GLY A 46 -4.15 4.20 9.84
CA GLY A 46 -4.73 3.07 9.12
C GLY A 46 -4.87 3.33 7.63
N ALA A 47 -5.39 4.51 7.25
CA ALA A 47 -5.50 4.93 5.87
C ALA A 47 -4.13 5.02 5.19
N ALA A 48 -3.14 5.62 5.86
CA ALA A 48 -1.79 5.73 5.33
C ALA A 48 -1.14 4.36 5.06
N VAL A 49 -1.24 3.43 6.01
CA VAL A 49 -0.69 2.08 5.88
C VAL A 49 -1.40 1.30 4.77
N HIS A 50 -2.73 1.36 4.68
CA HIS A 50 -3.47 0.66 3.63
C HIS A 50 -3.11 1.18 2.24
N LEU A 51 -2.99 2.50 2.07
CA LEU A 51 -2.58 3.12 0.82
C LEU A 51 -1.13 2.75 0.44
N GLU A 52 -0.23 2.70 1.42
CA GLU A 52 1.17 2.30 1.19
C GLU A 52 1.28 0.84 0.72
N ILE A 53 0.55 -0.09 1.35
CA ILE A 53 0.54 -1.51 0.96
C ILE A 53 0.09 -1.66 -0.50
N VAL A 54 -1.02 -1.01 -0.86
CA VAL A 54 -1.57 -1.07 -2.22
C VAL A 54 -0.61 -0.48 -3.25
N LEU A 55 0.11 0.60 -2.91
CA LEU A 55 1.12 1.17 -3.80
C LEU A 55 2.27 0.19 -4.06
N ARG A 56 2.72 -0.54 -3.04
CA ARG A 56 3.74 -1.59 -3.21
C ARG A 56 3.23 -2.72 -4.08
N ASP A 57 1.99 -3.19 -3.85
CA ASP A 57 1.37 -4.24 -4.67
C ASP A 57 1.26 -3.81 -6.15
N LEU A 58 0.93 -2.54 -6.42
CA LEU A 58 0.87 -2.00 -7.78
C LEU A 58 2.25 -1.95 -8.46
N LEU A 59 3.28 -1.49 -7.73
CA LEU A 59 4.65 -1.46 -8.27
C LEU A 59 5.15 -2.87 -8.56
N SER A 60 4.95 -3.81 -7.63
CA SER A 60 5.30 -5.22 -7.82
C SER A 60 4.60 -5.85 -9.02
N ALA A 61 3.29 -5.60 -9.18
CA ALA A 61 2.53 -6.11 -10.32
C ALA A 61 2.95 -5.47 -11.65
N LEU A 62 3.37 -4.20 -11.64
CA LEU A 62 3.91 -3.51 -12.81
C LEU A 62 5.27 -4.11 -13.21
N ASP A 63 6.20 -4.23 -12.26
CA ASP A 63 7.51 -4.83 -12.48
C ASP A 63 7.39 -6.26 -13.02
N HIS A 64 6.42 -7.03 -12.52
CA HIS A 64 6.16 -8.38 -13.02
C HIS A 64 5.56 -8.41 -14.43
N ARG A 65 4.75 -7.43 -14.82
CA ARG A 65 4.18 -7.34 -16.18
C ARG A 65 5.24 -6.95 -17.22
N GLU A 66 6.26 -6.22 -16.80
CA GLU A 66 7.31 -5.69 -17.67
C GLU A 66 8.55 -6.61 -17.78
N ALA A 67 8.61 -7.67 -16.97
CA ALA A 67 9.64 -8.71 -16.99
C ALA A 67 9.35 -9.83 -18.01
#